data_AF-A0A9F1U4B5-F1
#
_entry.id   AF-A0A9F1U4B5-F1
#
_cell.length_a   1.000
_cell.length_b   1.000
_cell.length_c   1.000
_cell.angle_alpha   90.00
_cell.angle_beta   90.00
_cell.angle_gamma   90.00
#
_symmetry.space_group_name_H-M   'P 1'
#
loop_
_entity.id
_entity.type
_entity.pdbx_description
1 polymer ?
#
loop_
_entity_poly.entity_id
_entity_poly.type
_entity_poly.pdbx_seq_one_letter_code
_entity_poly.pdbx_strand_id
1 'polypeptide(L)'
;TPEYVTKDTDILAAFRVTPQPGVPPEEAGAAVAAESSTGTWTAVWTDGLTSLDRYKGRCYHIEPVAGEENQYIAYVAYPLDLFE
;
A
#
# COMPACT_ATOMS: atom_id res chain seq x y z
N THR A 1 6.29 4.28 -1.62
CA THR A 1 7.74 4.53 -1.64
C THR A 1 8.26 4.21 -0.26
N PRO A 2 9.30 3.39 -0.12
CA PRO A 2 9.82 2.92 1.18
C PRO A 2 10.38 4.02 2.11
N GLU A 3 10.35 5.29 1.67
CA GLU A 3 10.80 6.47 2.42
C GLU A 3 9.65 7.37 2.88
N TYR A 4 8.39 6.93 2.75
CA TYR A 4 7.26 7.73 3.21
C TYR A 4 7.24 7.81 4.74
N VAL A 5 7.36 9.02 5.27
CA VAL A 5 7.15 9.29 6.69
C VAL A 5 5.64 9.44 6.93
N THR A 6 5.09 8.58 7.77
CA THR A 6 3.67 8.61 8.14
C THR A 6 3.34 9.91 8.85
N LYS A 7 2.15 10.44 8.60
CA LYS A 7 1.60 11.59 9.31
C LYS A 7 0.72 11.12 10.46
N ASP A 8 0.58 11.95 11.49
CA ASP A 8 -0.31 11.67 12.63
C ASP A 8 -1.78 11.52 12.23
N THR A 9 -2.16 12.10 11.08
CA THR A 9 -3.51 12.03 10.52
C THR A 9 -3.73 10.81 9.64
N ASP A 10 -2.68 10.08 9.26
CA ASP A 10 -2.84 8.93 8.38
C ASP A 10 -3.53 7.78 9.13
N ILE A 11 -4.47 7.11 8.47
CA ILE A 11 -4.98 5.82 8.94
C ILE A 11 -3.95 4.76 8.58
N LEU A 12 -3.49 3.99 9.56
CA LEU A 12 -2.47 2.96 9.38
C LEU A 12 -3.09 1.57 9.47
N ALA A 13 -2.73 0.69 8.52
CA ALA A 13 -3.11 -0.71 8.51
C ALA A 13 -1.88 -1.61 8.40
N ALA A 14 -1.90 -2.73 9.12
CA ALA A 14 -0.90 -3.79 9.03
C ALA A 14 -1.57 -5.05 8.46
N PHE A 15 -1.21 -5.44 7.24
CA PHE A 15 -1.76 -6.61 6.57
C PHE A 15 -0.79 -7.77 6.65
N ARG A 16 -1.24 -8.93 7.11
CA ARG A 16 -0.52 -10.18 6.89
C ARG A 16 -0.77 -10.64 5.45
N VAL A 17 0.26 -10.57 4.63
CA VAL A 17 0.23 -10.88 3.19
C VAL A 17 1.02 -12.15 2.92
N THR A 18 0.44 -13.04 2.12
CA THR A 18 1.10 -14.22 1.56
C THR A 18 1.10 -14.08 0.04
N PRO A 19 2.19 -13.59 -0.59
CA PRO A 19 2.27 -13.45 -2.03
C PRO A 19 2.20 -14.82 -2.73
N GLN A 20 1.64 -14.85 -3.93
CA GLN A 20 1.75 -16.04 -4.79
C GLN A 20 3.23 -16.30 -5.16
N PRO A 21 3.64 -17.55 -5.40
CA PRO A 21 5.00 -17.86 -5.80
C PRO A 21 5.45 -17.03 -7.01
N GLY A 22 6.62 -16.39 -6.89
CA GLY A 22 7.18 -15.52 -7.94
C GLY A 22 6.70 -14.07 -7.89
N VAL A 23 5.77 -13.71 -7.00
CA VAL A 23 5.38 -12.31 -6.76
C VAL A 23 6.24 -11.73 -5.63
N PRO A 24 6.99 -10.63 -5.87
CA PRO A 24 7.74 -9.96 -4.81
C PRO A 24 6.81 -9.43 -3.69
N PRO A 25 7.22 -9.48 -2.42
CA PRO A 25 6.41 -8.93 -1.33
C PRO A 25 6.17 -7.43 -1.47
N GLU A 26 7.10 -6.68 -2.07
CA GLU A 26 6.95 -5.25 -2.37
C GLU A 26 5.82 -5.00 -3.36
N GLU A 27 5.72 -5.83 -4.41
CA GLU A 27 4.64 -5.75 -5.41
C GLU A 27 3.30 -6.10 -4.77
N ALA A 28 3.25 -7.16 -3.96
CA ALA A 28 2.03 -7.55 -3.25
C ALA A 28 1.55 -6.44 -2.29
N GLY A 29 2.46 -5.84 -1.51
CA GLY A 29 2.15 -4.73 -0.62
C GLY A 29 1.73 -3.46 -1.37
N ALA A 30 2.38 -3.16 -2.51
CA ALA A 30 1.99 -2.04 -3.37
C ALA A 30 0.61 -2.25 -3.99
N ALA A 31 0.29 -3.47 -4.44
CA ALA A 31 -1.02 -3.82 -5.00
C ALA A 31 -2.13 -3.68 -3.94
N VAL A 32 -1.90 -4.16 -2.71
CA VAL A 32 -2.84 -3.94 -1.59
C VAL A 32 -3.07 -2.45 -1.38
N ALA A 33 -2.00 -1.64 -1.30
CA ALA A 33 -2.13 -0.21 -1.10
C ALA A 33 -2.85 0.51 -2.25
N ALA A 34 -2.58 0.12 -3.50
CA ALA A 34 -3.18 0.72 -4.68
C ALA A 34 -4.68 0.43 -4.76
N GLU A 35 -5.09 -0.84 -4.78
CA GLU A 35 -6.49 -1.28 -4.98
C GLU A 35 -7.40 -0.97 -3.78
N SER A 36 -6.83 -0.74 -2.59
CA SER A 36 -7.58 -0.28 -1.41
C SER A 36 -7.64 1.24 -1.24
N SER A 37 -7.09 2.00 -2.19
CA SER A 37 -7.18 3.46 -2.19
C SER A 37 -7.73 3.99 -3.52
N THR A 38 -6.90 4.10 -4.55
CA THR A 38 -7.26 4.79 -5.80
C THR A 38 -6.80 4.07 -7.07
N GLY A 39 -6.02 3.00 -6.96
CA GLY A 39 -5.43 2.29 -8.10
C GLY A 39 -6.36 1.28 -8.75
N THR A 40 -6.02 0.92 -10.00
CA THR A 40 -6.59 -0.23 -10.71
C THR A 40 -5.51 -0.89 -11.57
N TRP A 41 -5.83 -2.00 -12.23
CA TRP A 41 -4.89 -2.88 -12.95
C TRP A 41 -4.19 -2.26 -14.17
N THR A 42 -4.63 -1.09 -14.65
CA THR A 42 -4.00 -0.36 -15.75
C THR A 42 -4.05 1.13 -15.51
N ALA A 43 -3.12 1.87 -16.12
CA ALA A 43 -3.06 3.32 -15.98
C ALA A 43 -4.32 3.98 -16.56
N VAL A 44 -4.84 4.97 -15.85
CA VAL A 44 -5.99 5.75 -16.30
C VAL A 44 -5.61 7.23 -16.38
N TRP A 45 -5.92 7.87 -17.50
CA TRP A 45 -5.56 9.29 -17.72
C TRP A 45 -6.25 10.24 -16.71
N THR A 46 -7.38 9.81 -16.14
CA THR A 46 -8.15 10.56 -15.15
C THR A 46 -7.39 10.80 -13.84
N ASP A 47 -6.32 10.05 -13.59
CA ASP A 47 -5.39 10.33 -12.49
C ASP A 47 -4.84 11.76 -12.57
N GLY A 48 -4.69 12.31 -13.78
CA GLY A 48 -4.25 13.70 -14.02
C GLY A 48 -5.30 14.77 -13.67
N LEU A 49 -6.54 14.39 -13.36
CA LEU A 49 -7.59 15.31 -12.93
C LEU A 49 -7.60 15.54 -11.41
N THR A 50 -6.83 14.74 -10.66
CA THR A 50 -6.72 14.81 -9.21
C THR A 50 -5.26 14.81 -8.77
N SER A 51 -5.00 14.96 -7.47
CA SER A 51 -3.66 14.83 -6.91
C SER A 51 -3.46 13.42 -6.36
N LEU A 52 -2.90 12.53 -7.19
CA LEU A 52 -2.53 11.18 -6.73
C LEU A 52 -1.61 11.22 -5.50
N ASP A 53 -0.70 12.19 -5.42
CA ASP A 53 0.18 12.32 -4.25
C ASP A 53 -0.57 12.69 -2.97
N ARG A 54 -1.75 13.30 -3.07
CA ARG A 54 -2.61 13.52 -1.91
C ARG A 54 -3.36 12.26 -1.51
N TYR A 55 -3.93 11.53 -2.48
CA TYR A 55 -4.94 10.50 -2.22
C TYR A 55 -4.44 9.06 -2.26
N LYS A 56 -3.27 8.78 -2.86
CA LYS A 56 -2.79 7.39 -2.95
C LYS A 56 -2.45 6.82 -1.58
N GLY A 57 -2.94 5.61 -1.31
CA GLY A 57 -2.44 4.77 -0.23
C GLY A 57 -0.98 4.40 -0.47
N ARG A 58 -0.20 4.24 0.60
CA ARG A 58 1.23 3.97 0.50
C ARG A 58 1.63 2.79 1.36
N CYS A 59 2.09 1.71 0.73
CA CYS A 59 2.91 0.72 1.43
C CYS A 59 4.27 1.37 1.73
N TYR A 60 4.56 1.58 3.01
CA TYR A 60 5.76 2.31 3.46
C TYR A 60 6.77 1.40 4.16
N HIS A 61 6.33 0.26 4.69
CA HIS A 61 7.21 -0.71 5.32
C HIS A 61 6.71 -2.14 5.08
N ILE A 62 7.64 -3.07 4.91
CA ILE A 62 7.37 -4.50 4.80
C ILE A 62 8.41 -5.24 5.62
N GLU A 63 7.96 -6.17 6.46
CA GLU A 63 8.83 -7.04 7.23
C GLU A 63 8.39 -8.51 7.10
N PRO A 64 9.33 -9.47 7.11
CA PRO A 64 8.99 -10.89 7.12
C PRO A 64 8.36 -11.27 8.45
N VAL A 65 7.40 -12.21 8.41
CA VAL A 65 6.86 -12.80 9.63
C VAL A 65 7.84 -13.84 10.17
N ALA A 66 8.27 -13.67 11.42
CA ALA A 66 9.15 -14.63 12.07
C ALA A 66 8.53 -16.05 12.13
N GLY A 67 9.27 -17.04 11.66
CA GLY A 67 8.83 -18.44 11.63
C GLY A 67 8.03 -18.86 10.39
N GLU A 68 7.75 -17.94 9.46
CA GLU A 68 7.05 -18.21 8.21
C GLU A 68 7.95 -17.92 7.01
N GLU A 69 7.97 -18.79 6.01
CA GLU A 69 8.90 -18.66 4.86
C GLU A 69 8.43 -17.67 3.78
N ASN A 70 7.11 -17.48 3.63
CA ASN A 70 6.53 -16.65 2.57
C ASN A 70 5.38 -15.77 3.07
N GLN A 71 5.47 -15.28 4.31
CA GLN A 71 4.50 -14.36 4.89
C GLN A 71 5.17 -13.08 5.35
N TYR A 72 4.48 -11.97 5.16
CA TYR A 72 4.99 -10.63 5.41
C TYR A 72 3.92 -9.79 6.11
N ILE A 73 4.36 -8.80 6.89
CA ILE A 73 3.49 -7.71 7.33
C ILE A 73 3.76 -6.52 6.42
N ALA A 74 2.76 -6.13 5.63
CA ALA A 74 2.78 -4.93 4.82
C ALA A 74 2.06 -3.80 5.56
N TYR A 75 2.79 -2.73 5.86
CA TYR A 75 2.26 -1.55 6.52
C TYR A 75 1.84 -0.51 5.49
N VAL A 76 0.56 -0.16 5.51
CA VAL A 76 -0.06 0.77 4.55
C VAL A 76 -0.59 1.99 5.29
N ALA A 77 -0.26 3.17 4.77
CA ALA A 77 -0.79 4.45 5.24
C ALA A 77 -1.82 5.00 4.25
N TYR A 78 -2.97 5.43 4.78
CA TYR A 78 -4.06 6.02 4.02
C TYR A 78 -4.28 7.48 4.47
N PRO A 79 -4.35 8.44 3.54
CA PRO A 79 -4.74 9.82 3.85
C PRO A 79 -6.12 9.90 4.50
N LEU A 80 -6.27 10.72 5.54
CA LEU A 80 -7.55 10.92 6.25
C LEU A 80 -8.70 11.29 5.31
N ASP A 81 -8.42 12.14 4.31
CA ASP A 81 -9.41 12.65 3.35
C ASP A 81 -10.05 11.56 2.46
N LEU A 82 -9.60 10.30 2.55
CA LEU A 82 -10.23 9.18 1.85
C LEU A 82 -11.50 8.66 2.54
N PHE A 83 -11.76 9.04 3.79
CA PHE A 83 -12.81 8.46 4.62
C PHE A 83 -13.90 9.51 4.94
N GLU A 84 -15.16 9.05 5.01
CA GLU A 84 -16.37 9.84 5.29
C GLU A 84 -16.49 10.25 6.77
#